data_AF-A0A372ZUK7-F1
#
_entry.id   AF-A0A372ZUK7-F1
#
_cell.length_a   1.000
_cell.length_b   1.000
_cell.length_c   1.000
_cell.angle_alpha   90.00
_cell.angle_beta   90.00
_cell.angle_gamma   90.00
#
_symmetry.space_group_name_H-M   'P 1'
#
loop_
_entity.id
_entity.type
_entity.pdbx_description
1 polymer ?
#
loop_
_entity_poly.entity_id
_entity_poly.type
_entity_poly.pdbx_seq_one_letter_code
_entity_poly.pdbx_strand_id
1 'polypeptide(L)'
;MTDGRIVRGQVVAGRVVAGQVVAGRVGGFSPWEDEFGYSRAVAAGDHVHVAGSTAWVDGRIEHEGDPYRQTLAAFGVGLTALAAYGLTTDDVVRTRMYITHVRDAEEVGRAHRELFDAARPVATMVVVDGLIDSRMLVEVELDAYRSGLAKTLEAPEIPDAPEVSDVPEASEALEVVEGEQP
;
A
#
# COMPACT_ATOMS: atom_id res chain seq x y z
N MET A 1 -18.84 13.52 -15.56
CA MET A 1 -18.78 12.98 -14.18
C MET A 1 -18.22 11.58 -14.27
N THR A 2 -16.91 11.42 -14.07
CA THR A 2 -16.20 10.14 -14.05
C THR A 2 -16.37 9.53 -12.65
N ASP A 3 -16.71 8.25 -12.59
CA ASP A 3 -17.19 7.45 -11.44
C ASP A 3 -16.23 7.33 -10.22
N GLY A 4 -15.22 8.18 -10.05
CA GLY A 4 -14.33 8.20 -8.88
C GLY A 4 -13.55 6.90 -8.59
N ARG A 5 -13.76 5.83 -9.37
CA ARG A 5 -13.09 4.54 -9.23
C ARG A 5 -11.61 4.69 -9.49
N ILE A 6 -10.81 4.29 -8.51
CA ILE A 6 -9.35 4.25 -8.62
C ILE A 6 -8.99 3.16 -9.63
N VAL A 7 -8.45 3.56 -10.78
CA VAL A 7 -7.89 2.61 -11.75
C VAL A 7 -6.49 2.23 -11.28
N ARG A 8 -6.15 0.93 -11.33
CA ARG A 8 -4.87 0.40 -10.86
C ARG A 8 -3.70 1.22 -11.41
N GLY A 9 -2.85 1.70 -10.51
CA GLY A 9 -1.63 2.45 -10.85
C GLY A 9 -1.85 3.91 -11.27
N GLN A 10 -3.07 4.43 -11.25
CA GLN A 10 -3.29 5.87 -11.40
C GLN A 10 -3.18 6.59 -10.05
N VAL A 11 -2.46 7.71 -10.05
CA VAL A 11 -2.44 8.64 -8.92
C VAL A 11 -3.76 9.40 -8.94
N VAL A 12 -4.61 9.15 -7.94
CA VAL A 12 -5.77 9.98 -7.67
C VAL A 12 -5.33 11.06 -6.69
N ALA A 13 -5.38 12.29 -7.15
CA ALA A 13 -4.85 13.39 -6.38
C ALA A 13 -5.81 13.75 -5.21
N GLY A 14 -5.23 13.97 -4.03
CA GLY A 14 -5.97 14.24 -2.79
C GLY A 14 -5.90 15.69 -2.33
N ARG A 15 -6.29 15.93 -1.08
CA ARG A 15 -6.46 17.28 -0.51
C ARG A 15 -5.15 18.08 -0.59
N VAL A 16 -5.24 19.33 -1.04
CA VAL A 16 -4.14 20.30 -1.03
C VAL A 16 -4.30 21.18 0.21
N VAL A 17 -3.24 21.33 1.00
CA VAL A 17 -3.20 22.29 2.13
C VAL A 17 -1.97 23.16 1.93
N ALA A 18 -2.16 24.49 1.95
CA ALA A 18 -1.09 25.48 1.78
C ALA A 18 -0.21 25.31 0.52
N GLY A 19 -0.80 24.83 -0.60
CA GLY A 19 -0.09 24.69 -1.88
C GLY A 19 0.82 23.45 -1.97
N GLN A 20 0.76 22.53 -1.01
CA GLN A 20 1.39 21.22 -1.09
C GLN A 20 0.31 20.15 -1.30
N VAL A 21 0.51 19.25 -2.28
CA VAL A 21 -0.32 18.06 -2.44
C VAL A 21 -0.07 17.17 -1.21
N VAL A 22 -1.09 16.99 -0.36
CA VAL A 22 -0.93 16.26 0.90
C VAL A 22 -1.18 14.75 0.72
N ALA A 23 -1.85 14.32 -0.35
CA ALA A 23 -2.13 12.90 -0.57
C ALA A 23 -2.46 12.57 -2.02
N GLY A 24 -1.48 12.48 -2.92
CA GLY A 24 -1.69 11.68 -4.13
C GLY A 24 -1.79 10.23 -3.70
N ARG A 25 -2.90 9.53 -3.97
CA ARG A 25 -3.09 8.11 -3.59
C ARG A 25 -3.14 7.21 -4.81
N VAL A 26 -2.59 6.01 -4.68
CA VAL A 26 -2.63 4.95 -5.69
C VAL A 26 -3.30 3.74 -5.06
N GLY A 27 -4.18 3.09 -5.81
CA GLY A 27 -4.91 1.92 -5.31
C GLY A 27 -5.39 0.97 -6.42
N GLY A 28 -6.22 0.00 -6.05
CA GLY A 28 -6.77 -1.03 -6.94
C GLY A 28 -5.88 -2.28 -7.10
N PHE A 29 -5.08 -2.62 -6.09
CA PHE A 29 -4.19 -3.79 -6.12
C PHE A 29 -4.79 -5.01 -5.41
N SER A 30 -5.76 -4.79 -4.53
CA SER A 30 -6.49 -5.87 -3.86
C SER A 30 -7.90 -5.45 -3.48
N PRO A 31 -8.84 -6.41 -3.33
CA PRO A 31 -10.21 -6.12 -2.91
C PRO A 31 -10.28 -5.45 -1.52
N TRP A 32 -9.29 -5.73 -0.66
CA TRP A 32 -9.21 -5.18 0.69
C TRP A 32 -9.06 -3.65 0.74
N GLU A 33 -8.64 -2.99 -0.35
CA GLU A 33 -8.45 -1.53 -0.35
C GLU A 33 -9.79 -0.80 -0.19
N ASP A 34 -10.80 -1.24 -0.94
CA ASP A 34 -12.16 -0.70 -0.83
C ASP A 34 -12.87 -1.21 0.43
N GLU A 35 -12.65 -2.47 0.80
CA GLU A 35 -13.30 -3.10 1.96
C GLU A 35 -12.82 -2.52 3.31
N PHE A 36 -11.51 -2.27 3.45
CA PHE A 36 -10.90 -1.82 4.70
C PHE A 36 -10.55 -0.32 4.70
N GLY A 37 -10.67 0.36 3.55
CA GLY A 37 -10.48 1.80 3.45
C GLY A 37 -9.01 2.23 3.56
N TYR A 38 -8.14 1.65 2.74
CA TYR A 38 -6.75 2.10 2.61
C TYR A 38 -6.34 2.26 1.14
N SER A 39 -5.23 2.97 0.90
CA SER A 39 -4.63 3.10 -0.43
C SER A 39 -3.36 2.28 -0.50
N ARG A 40 -3.07 1.68 -1.66
CA ARG A 40 -1.80 0.98 -1.88
C ARG A 40 -0.59 1.87 -1.60
N ALA A 41 -0.63 3.13 -2.02
CA ALA A 41 0.41 4.10 -1.72
C ALA A 41 -0.16 5.51 -1.56
N VAL A 42 0.52 6.33 -0.75
CA VAL A 42 0.19 7.75 -0.53
C VAL A 42 1.46 8.58 -0.55
N ALA A 43 1.48 9.64 -1.36
CA ALA A 43 2.50 10.68 -1.30
C ALA A 43 2.13 11.75 -0.26
N ALA A 44 3.00 11.95 0.72
CA ALA A 44 2.89 12.95 1.78
C ALA A 44 4.10 13.90 1.70
N GLY A 45 3.98 14.96 0.89
CA GLY A 45 5.12 15.80 0.55
C GLY A 45 6.15 15.05 -0.30
N ASP A 46 7.41 15.06 0.11
CA ASP A 46 8.51 14.40 -0.60
C ASP A 46 8.66 12.90 -0.25
N HIS A 47 7.81 12.41 0.67
CA HIS A 47 7.75 11.00 1.07
C HIS A 47 6.62 10.28 0.36
N VAL A 48 6.83 9.01 0.03
CA VAL A 48 5.78 8.09 -0.41
C VAL A 48 5.78 6.87 0.50
N HIS A 49 4.62 6.61 1.09
CA HIS A 49 4.38 5.46 1.95
C HIS A 49 3.58 4.42 1.19
N VAL A 50 4.02 3.17 1.25
CA VAL A 50 3.32 2.04 0.62
C VAL A 50 2.79 1.12 1.70
N ALA A 51 1.51 0.76 1.57
CA ALA A 51 0.85 -0.17 2.47
C ALA A 51 1.48 -1.57 2.40
N GLY A 52 1.21 -2.36 3.44
CA GLY A 52 1.54 -3.78 3.49
C GLY A 52 1.16 -4.51 2.20
N SER A 53 2.14 -5.14 1.58
CA SER A 53 2.03 -5.79 0.28
C SER A 53 2.47 -7.25 0.40
N THR A 54 1.64 -8.14 -0.14
CA THR A 54 1.87 -9.59 -0.16
C THR A 54 1.91 -10.09 -1.59
N ALA A 55 2.12 -11.39 -1.80
CA ALA A 55 2.07 -12.02 -3.12
C ALA A 55 0.64 -12.12 -3.73
N TRP A 56 -0.26 -11.20 -3.35
CA TRP A 56 -1.58 -11.07 -3.96
C TRP A 56 -1.47 -10.31 -5.28
N VAL A 57 -1.61 -11.03 -6.39
CA VAL A 57 -1.53 -10.47 -7.75
C VAL A 57 -2.73 -10.96 -8.54
N ASP A 58 -3.46 -10.03 -9.13
CA ASP A 58 -4.58 -10.32 -10.05
C ASP A 58 -5.64 -11.27 -9.46
N GLY A 59 -5.97 -11.10 -8.17
CA GLY A 59 -7.04 -11.82 -7.49
C GLY A 59 -6.65 -13.19 -6.94
N ARG A 60 -5.36 -13.52 -6.91
CA ARG A 60 -4.84 -14.78 -6.36
C ARG A 60 -3.54 -14.58 -5.61
N ILE A 61 -3.22 -15.53 -4.74
CA ILE A 61 -1.91 -15.63 -4.10
C ILE A 61 -0.97 -16.37 -5.05
N GLU A 62 0.13 -15.73 -5.43
CA GLU A 62 1.15 -16.36 -6.25
C GLU A 62 2.21 -17.05 -5.40
N HIS A 63 2.83 -18.10 -5.96
CA HIS A 63 3.99 -18.78 -5.38
C HIS A 63 3.74 -19.36 -3.97
N GLU A 64 2.58 -19.97 -3.74
CA GLU A 64 2.27 -20.67 -2.48
C GLU A 64 3.41 -21.64 -2.09
N GLY A 65 3.92 -21.51 -0.86
CA GLY A 65 5.02 -22.34 -0.34
C GLY A 65 6.43 -21.91 -0.75
N ASP A 66 6.61 -20.84 -1.52
CA ASP A 66 7.91 -20.35 -1.98
C ASP A 66 8.17 -18.93 -1.42
N PRO A 67 8.83 -18.81 -0.26
CA PRO A 67 9.02 -17.52 0.41
C PRO A 67 9.88 -16.54 -0.41
N TYR A 68 10.84 -17.05 -1.19
CA TYR A 68 11.66 -16.23 -2.07
C TYR A 68 10.80 -15.55 -3.14
N ARG A 69 10.02 -16.34 -3.89
CA ARG A 69 9.18 -15.81 -4.96
C ARG A 69 8.02 -14.98 -4.44
N GLN A 70 7.43 -15.34 -3.29
CA GLN A 70 6.44 -14.48 -2.65
C GLN A 70 7.01 -13.13 -2.25
N THR A 71 8.26 -13.08 -1.77
CA THR A 71 8.94 -11.83 -1.43
C THR A 71 9.13 -10.95 -2.66
N LEU A 72 9.58 -11.54 -3.78
CA LEU A 72 9.72 -10.80 -5.05
C LEU A 72 8.38 -10.26 -5.55
N ALA A 73 7.31 -11.08 -5.50
CA ALA A 73 5.97 -10.66 -5.89
C ALA A 73 5.43 -9.53 -4.99
N ALA A 74 5.60 -9.66 -3.68
CA ALA A 74 5.18 -8.68 -2.68
C ALA A 74 5.88 -7.33 -2.86
N PHE A 75 7.21 -7.32 -3.03
CA PHE A 75 7.93 -6.09 -3.38
C PHE A 75 7.53 -5.58 -4.76
N GLY A 76 7.27 -6.45 -5.74
CA GLY A 76 6.79 -6.07 -7.06
C GLY A 76 5.48 -5.27 -7.01
N VAL A 77 4.53 -5.68 -6.17
CA VAL A 77 3.28 -4.94 -5.92
C VAL A 77 3.57 -3.53 -5.40
N GLY A 78 4.39 -3.41 -4.36
CA GLY A 78 4.71 -2.11 -3.77
C GLY A 78 5.55 -1.21 -4.67
N LEU A 79 6.53 -1.77 -5.40
CA LEU A 79 7.34 -1.03 -6.37
C LEU A 79 6.50 -0.55 -7.56
N THR A 80 5.52 -1.34 -8.00
CA THR A 80 4.56 -0.90 -9.03
C THR A 80 3.75 0.30 -8.55
N ALA A 81 3.36 0.34 -7.28
CA ALA A 81 2.68 1.49 -6.71
C ALA A 81 3.59 2.72 -6.59
N LEU A 82 4.86 2.55 -6.21
CA LEU A 82 5.86 3.63 -6.23
C LEU A 82 6.10 4.20 -7.64
N ALA A 83 6.12 3.33 -8.66
CA ALA A 83 6.38 3.72 -10.04
C ALA A 83 5.33 4.71 -10.57
N ALA A 84 4.10 4.69 -10.04
CA ALA A 84 3.07 5.68 -10.36
C ALA A 84 3.44 7.12 -9.96
N TYR A 85 4.38 7.28 -9.02
CA TYR A 85 4.96 8.57 -8.63
C TYR A 85 6.33 8.84 -9.31
N GLY A 86 6.72 8.01 -10.28
CA GLY A 86 8.02 8.09 -10.96
C GLY A 86 9.21 7.69 -10.08
N LEU A 87 8.96 6.94 -9.00
CA LEU A 87 9.97 6.46 -8.07
C LEU A 87 10.48 5.05 -8.45
N THR A 88 11.72 4.75 -8.09
CA THR A 88 12.37 3.45 -8.32
C THR A 88 12.88 2.87 -7.00
N THR A 89 13.56 1.73 -7.05
CA THR A 89 14.23 1.13 -5.89
C THR A 89 15.28 2.05 -5.26
N ASP A 90 15.88 2.97 -6.02
CA ASP A 90 16.89 3.90 -5.51
C ASP A 90 16.30 4.99 -4.60
N ASP A 91 14.99 5.23 -4.69
CA ASP A 91 14.29 6.18 -3.81
C ASP A 91 13.78 5.51 -2.53
N VAL A 92 13.82 4.17 -2.45
CA VAL A 92 13.37 3.43 -1.27
C VAL A 92 14.39 3.62 -0.16
N VAL A 93 13.96 4.23 0.94
CA VAL A 93 14.82 4.53 2.09
C VAL A 93 14.62 3.54 3.23
N ARG A 94 13.48 2.83 3.27
CA ARG A 94 13.17 1.83 4.30
C ARG A 94 12.36 0.68 3.74
N THR A 95 12.66 -0.53 4.21
CA THR A 95 11.80 -1.70 4.06
C THR A 95 11.49 -2.35 5.42
N ARG A 96 10.30 -2.92 5.55
CA ARG A 96 9.91 -3.80 6.68
C ARG A 96 9.37 -5.09 6.09
N MET A 97 9.74 -6.23 6.68
CA MET A 97 9.34 -7.57 6.24
C MET A 97 8.77 -8.33 7.43
N TYR A 98 7.53 -8.77 7.32
CA TYR A 98 6.84 -9.58 8.31
C TYR A 98 6.70 -10.99 7.76
N ILE A 99 7.38 -11.96 8.38
CA ILE A 99 7.40 -13.36 7.92
C ILE A 99 6.69 -14.26 8.93
N THR A 100 6.10 -15.38 8.49
CA THR A 100 5.38 -16.28 9.42
C THR A 100 6.28 -17.33 10.06
N HIS A 101 7.43 -17.65 9.46
CA HIS A 101 8.36 -18.64 10.00
C HIS A 101 9.83 -18.21 9.85
N VAL A 102 10.62 -18.40 10.90
CA VAL A 102 12.06 -18.05 10.91
C VAL A 102 12.86 -18.80 9.83
N ARG A 103 12.43 -20.00 9.44
CA ARG A 103 13.11 -20.82 8.41
C ARG A 103 13.13 -20.15 7.02
N ASP A 104 12.24 -19.19 6.80
CA ASP A 104 12.09 -18.51 5.51
C ASP A 104 12.98 -17.26 5.42
N ALA A 105 13.61 -16.84 6.53
CA ALA A 105 14.36 -15.58 6.62
C ALA A 105 15.51 -15.45 5.59
N GLU A 106 16.22 -16.55 5.31
CA GLU A 106 17.31 -16.53 4.32
C GLU A 106 16.78 -16.31 2.90
N GLU A 107 15.66 -16.94 2.55
CA GLU A 107 15.02 -16.80 1.24
C GLU A 107 14.45 -15.40 1.05
N VAL A 108 13.78 -14.84 2.06
CA VAL A 108 13.30 -13.45 2.06
C VAL A 108 14.48 -12.46 1.95
N GLY A 109 15.56 -12.71 2.70
CA GLY A 109 16.77 -11.88 2.64
C GLY A 109 17.46 -11.91 1.27
N ARG A 110 17.48 -13.07 0.60
CA ARG A 110 18.01 -13.21 -0.76
C ARG A 110 17.20 -12.40 -1.77
N ALA A 111 15.87 -12.47 -1.69
CA ALA A 111 14.98 -11.70 -2.55
C ALA A 111 15.10 -10.18 -2.30
N HIS A 112 15.20 -9.76 -1.04
CA HIS A 112 15.46 -8.36 -0.70
C HIS A 112 16.78 -7.86 -1.31
N ARG A 113 17.85 -8.65 -1.16
CA ARG A 113 19.14 -8.31 -1.74
C ARG A 113 19.07 -8.20 -3.27
N GLU A 114 18.39 -9.11 -3.95
CA GLU A 114 18.23 -9.05 -5.41
C GLU A 114 17.67 -7.70 -5.89
N LEU A 115 16.73 -7.13 -5.14
CA LEU A 115 16.07 -5.87 -5.49
C LEU A 115 16.84 -4.62 -5.00
N PHE A 116 17.50 -4.71 -3.84
CA PHE A 116 18.02 -3.55 -3.12
C PHE A 116 19.55 -3.56 -2.88
N ASP A 117 20.32 -4.40 -3.58
CA ASP A 117 21.79 -4.48 -3.38
C ASP A 117 22.49 -3.13 -3.61
N ALA A 118 21.98 -2.33 -4.56
CA ALA A 118 22.49 -1.00 -4.87
C ALA A 118 21.96 0.08 -3.90
N ALA A 119 20.63 0.14 -3.69
CA ALA A 119 19.98 1.19 -2.91
C ALA A 119 20.25 1.11 -1.40
N ARG A 120 20.38 -0.12 -0.84
CA ARG A 120 20.68 -0.37 0.59
C ARG A 120 19.78 0.41 1.57
N PRO A 121 18.44 0.30 1.50
CA PRO A 121 17.54 0.92 2.48
C PRO A 121 17.77 0.36 3.89
N VAL A 122 17.39 1.11 4.92
CA VAL A 122 17.31 0.53 6.26
C VAL A 122 16.23 -0.55 6.26
N ALA A 123 16.51 -1.70 6.87
CA ALA A 123 15.63 -2.86 6.80
C ALA A 123 15.32 -3.41 8.19
N THR A 124 14.10 -3.93 8.35
CA THR A 124 13.70 -4.71 9.54
C THR A 124 12.96 -5.95 9.07
N MET A 125 13.29 -7.10 9.66
CA MET A 125 12.58 -8.36 9.44
C MET A 125 12.16 -8.92 10.79
N VAL A 126 10.88 -9.26 10.94
CA VAL A 126 10.35 -9.85 12.18
C VAL A 126 9.46 -11.05 11.84
N VAL A 127 9.43 -12.02 12.76
CA VAL A 127 8.50 -13.14 12.68
C VAL A 127 7.19 -12.74 13.37
N VAL A 128 6.07 -12.94 12.69
CA VAL A 128 4.72 -12.68 13.19
C VAL A 128 3.91 -13.98 13.28
N ASP A 129 2.83 -13.98 14.05
CA ASP A 129 1.98 -15.18 14.26
C ASP A 129 1.23 -15.62 12.98
N GLY A 130 0.86 -14.65 12.13
CA GLY A 130 0.16 -14.91 10.88
C GLY A 130 -0.06 -13.63 10.06
N LEU A 131 -0.52 -13.83 8.82
CA LEU A 131 -0.93 -12.79 7.87
C LEU A 131 -2.42 -12.96 7.51
N ILE A 132 -2.98 -12.06 6.70
CA ILE A 132 -4.41 -12.05 6.34
C ILE A 132 -4.90 -13.37 5.70
N ASP A 133 -4.02 -14.11 5.02
CA ASP A 133 -4.25 -15.46 4.52
C ASP A 133 -3.06 -16.36 4.89
N SER A 134 -3.35 -17.55 5.43
CA SER A 134 -2.34 -18.52 5.88
C SER A 134 -1.35 -18.99 4.80
N ARG A 135 -1.68 -18.81 3.51
CA ARG A 135 -0.82 -19.16 2.37
C ARG A 135 0.21 -18.08 2.06
N MET A 136 0.05 -16.89 2.64
CA MET A 136 1.04 -15.82 2.57
C MET A 136 2.12 -16.06 3.62
N LEU A 137 3.37 -16.10 3.18
CA LEU A 137 4.53 -16.34 4.01
C LEU A 137 5.25 -15.05 4.41
N VAL A 138 5.01 -13.97 3.66
CA VAL A 138 5.66 -12.68 3.82
C VAL A 138 4.71 -11.54 3.44
N GLU A 139 4.76 -10.48 4.23
CA GLU A 139 4.23 -9.17 3.92
C GLU A 139 5.35 -8.14 3.99
N VAL A 140 5.39 -7.20 3.05
CA VAL A 140 6.42 -6.17 2.96
C VAL A 140 5.82 -4.78 2.97
N GLU A 141 6.52 -3.85 3.60
CA GLU A 141 6.26 -2.42 3.52
C GLU A 141 7.50 -1.70 3.01
N LEU A 142 7.28 -0.59 2.30
CA LEU A 142 8.35 0.26 1.80
C LEU A 142 7.99 1.74 1.91
N ASP A 143 8.95 2.52 2.39
CA ASP A 143 8.91 3.97 2.40
C ASP A 143 9.95 4.50 1.43
N ALA A 144 9.55 5.43 0.57
CA ALA A 144 10.43 6.10 -0.37
C ALA A 144 10.50 7.61 -0.11
N TYR A 145 11.60 8.22 -0.56
CA TYR A 145 11.82 9.65 -0.44
C TYR A 145 12.61 10.16 -1.65
N ARG A 146 12.11 11.24 -2.25
CA ARG A 146 12.84 11.99 -3.27
C ARG A 146 12.61 13.48 -3.06
N SER A 147 13.70 14.21 -2.81
CA SER A 147 13.65 15.66 -2.63
C SER A 147 12.98 16.35 -3.82
N GLY A 148 11.98 17.19 -3.55
CA GLY A 148 11.23 17.93 -4.55
C GLY A 148 10.12 17.16 -5.26
N LEU A 149 9.87 15.89 -4.90
CA LEU A 149 8.76 15.10 -5.46
C LEU A 149 7.42 15.82 -5.31
N ALA A 150 7.16 16.48 -4.17
CA ALA A 150 5.90 17.19 -3.96
C ALA A 150 5.59 18.24 -5.04
N LYS A 151 6.64 18.78 -5.69
CA LYS A 151 6.51 19.80 -6.74
C LYS A 151 6.26 19.19 -8.12
N THR A 152 6.55 17.91 -8.30
CA THR A 152 6.34 17.19 -9.57
C THR A 152 4.97 16.52 -9.63
N LEU A 153 4.31 16.34 -8.47
CA LEU A 153 2.95 15.83 -8.41
C LEU A 153 1.99 16.95 -8.79
N GLU A 154 1.26 16.78 -9.89
CA GLU A 154 0.21 17.72 -10.29
C GLU A 154 -0.87 17.78 -9.19
N ALA A 155 -1.24 19.00 -8.79
CA ALA A 155 -2.37 19.20 -7.90
C ALA A 155 -3.67 18.91 -8.68
N PRO A 156 -4.66 18.21 -8.08
CA PRO A 156 -5.98 18.17 -8.68
C PRO A 156 -6.60 19.57 -8.62
N GLU A 157 -7.44 19.90 -9.60
CA GLU A 157 -8.50 20.88 -9.34
C GLU A 157 -9.29 20.38 -8.13
N ILE A 158 -9.36 21.19 -7.07
CA ILE A 158 -10.16 20.88 -5.89
C ILE A 158 -11.61 21.18 -6.26
N PRO A 159 -12.49 20.18 -6.49
CA PRO A 159 -13.92 20.47 -6.50
C PRO A 159 -14.31 20.99 -5.11
N ASP A 160 -15.22 21.96 -5.08
CA ASP A 160 -15.74 22.52 -3.82
C ASP A 160 -16.10 21.39 -2.85
N ALA A 161 -15.67 21.53 -1.59
CA ALA A 161 -15.94 20.51 -0.58
C ALA A 161 -17.45 20.25 -0.50
N PRO A 162 -17.91 18.98 -0.48
CA PRO A 162 -19.31 18.70 -0.24
C PRO A 162 -19.71 19.27 1.13
N GLU A 163 -20.88 19.90 1.19
CA GLU A 163 -21.45 20.40 2.45
C GLU A 163 -21.54 19.24 3.46
N VAL A 164 -21.18 19.52 4.70
CA VAL A 164 -21.00 18.55 5.81
C VAL A 164 -22.35 17.92 6.27
N SER A 165 -23.43 18.04 5.49
CA SER A 165 -24.76 17.50 5.83
C SER A 165 -24.93 16.00 5.55
N ASP A 166 -24.04 15.39 4.77
CA ASP A 166 -24.30 14.05 4.19
C ASP A 166 -23.38 12.94 4.75
N VAL A 167 -22.69 13.18 5.87
CA VAL A 167 -22.01 12.11 6.62
C VAL A 167 -22.94 11.65 7.75
N PRO A 168 -23.43 10.40 7.76
CA PRO A 168 -24.15 9.88 8.92
C PRO A 168 -23.21 9.89 10.12
N GLU A 169 -23.65 10.44 11.26
CA GLU A 169 -22.87 10.39 12.49
C GLU A 169 -22.58 8.93 12.85
N ALA A 170 -21.34 8.66 13.27
CA ALA A 170 -20.87 7.33 13.67
C ALA A 170 -21.63 6.71 14.87
N SER A 171 -22.64 7.39 15.40
CA SER A 171 -23.54 6.93 16.46
C SER A 171 -24.72 6.08 15.97
N GLU A 172 -25.07 6.08 14.68
CA GLU A 172 -26.25 5.35 14.17
C GLU A 172 -25.94 3.94 13.63
N ALA A 173 -24.66 3.54 13.54
CA ALA A 173 -24.25 2.25 12.98
C ALA A 173 -24.28 1.05 13.96
N LEU A 174 -24.85 1.20 15.16
CA LEU A 174 -24.78 0.19 16.22
C LEU A 174 -26.13 -0.38 16.72
N GLU A 175 -27.26 -0.07 16.10
CA GLU A 175 -28.56 -0.67 16.48
C GLU A 175 -29.28 -1.36 15.31
N VAL A 176 -28.70 -2.43 14.74
CA VAL A 176 -29.52 -3.47 14.05
C VAL A 176 -28.86 -4.85 14.11
N VAL A 177 -28.79 -5.48 15.30
CA VAL A 177 -28.77 -6.96 15.39
C VAL A 177 -29.41 -7.41 16.72
N GLU A 178 -30.73 -7.27 16.87
CA GLU A 178 -31.51 -8.14 17.76
C GLU A 178 -32.87 -8.47 17.13
N GLY A 179 -33.17 -9.77 17.02
CA GLY A 179 -34.41 -10.34 16.43
C GLY A 179 -34.20 -10.81 14.98
N GLU A 180 -34.37 -12.06 14.58
CA GLU A 180 -35.29 -13.09 15.06
C GLU A 180 -34.80 -14.46 14.55
N GLN A 181 -34.74 -15.46 15.43
CA GLN A 181 -34.69 -16.87 15.07
C GLN A 181 -36.13 -17.38 14.96
N PRO A 182 -36.42 -18.30 14.03
CA PRO A 182 -37.33 -19.42 14.29
C PRO A 182 -36.58 -20.68 14.71
#